data_AF-A0A0J7KRF2-F1
#
_entry.id   AF-A0A0J7KRF2-F1
#
_cell.length_a   1.000
_cell.length_b   1.000
_cell.length_c   1.000
_cell.angle_alpha   90.00
_cell.angle_beta   90.00
_cell.angle_gamma   90.00
#
_symmetry.space_group_name_H-M   'P 1'
#
loop_
_entity.id
_entity.type
_entity.pdbx_description
1 polymer ?
#
loop_
_entity_poly.entity_id
_entity_poly.type
_entity_poly.pdbx_seq_one_letter_code
_entity_poly.pdbx_strand_id
1 'polypeptide(L)'
;MYEKEICKVRNEIEDAQKYLEQLTTEYCSNQEFIDTYLAEQEALRRQKEHEDHVQRCTIRIQAWWRGVMVRRKLGPYRPEEKKKKRPVKTKK
;
A
#
# COMPACT_ATOMS: atom_id res chain seq x y z
N MET A 1 46.35 -27.17 -44.37
CA MET A 1 45.31 -27.98 -43.69
C MET A 1 44.90 -27.31 -42.39
N TYR A 2 45.79 -27.17 -41.41
CA TYR A 2 45.48 -26.61 -40.08
C TYR A 2 44.96 -25.17 -40.04
N GLU A 3 45.39 -24.28 -40.95
CA GLU A 3 44.91 -22.89 -40.96
C GLU A 3 43.40 -22.78 -41.18
N LYS A 4 42.82 -23.66 -42.01
CA LYS A 4 41.36 -23.67 -42.24
C LYS A 4 40.59 -24.14 -41.00
N GLU A 5 41.14 -25.09 -40.26
CA GLU A 5 40.54 -25.60 -39.02
C GLU A 5 40.62 -24.56 -37.91
N ILE A 6 41.77 -23.88 -37.78
CA ILE A 6 41.95 -22.76 -36.84
C ILE A 6 40.96 -21.63 -37.16
N CYS A 7 40.74 -21.31 -38.43
CA CYS A 7 39.78 -20.30 -38.85
C CYS A 7 38.33 -20.69 -38.49
N LYS A 8 37.94 -21.95 -38.71
CA LYS A 8 36.61 -22.44 -38.31
C LYS A 8 36.37 -22.32 -36.81
N VAL A 9 37.31 -22.82 -36.00
CA VAL A 9 37.18 -22.77 -34.54
C VAL A 9 37.12 -21.33 -34.03
N ARG A 10 37.86 -20.40 -34.65
CA ARG A 10 37.78 -18.97 -34.31
C ARG A 10 36.40 -18.40 -34.58
N ASN A 11 35.79 -18.71 -35.73
CA ASN A 11 34.45 -18.24 -36.05
C ASN A 11 33.40 -18.84 -35.10
N GLU A 12 33.52 -20.12 -34.75
CA GLU A 12 32.63 -20.78 -33.80
C GLU A 12 32.72 -20.16 -32.39
N ILE A 13 33.93 -19.81 -31.95
CA ILE A 13 34.13 -19.09 -30.68
C ILE A 13 33.49 -17.71 -30.73
N GLU A 14 33.66 -16.99 -31.84
CA GLU A 14 33.08 -15.65 -32.02
C GLU A 14 31.54 -15.69 -32.02
N ASP A 15 30.95 -16.67 -32.70
CA ASP A 15 29.50 -16.86 -32.73
C ASP A 15 28.95 -17.24 -31.34
N ALA A 16 29.65 -18.13 -30.62
CA ALA A 16 29.29 -18.49 -29.25
C ALA A 16 29.38 -17.29 -28.29
N GLN A 17 30.39 -16.44 -28.44
CA GLN A 17 30.54 -15.21 -27.65
C GLN A 17 29.38 -14.24 -27.91
N LYS A 18 29.02 -14.01 -29.18
CA LYS A 18 27.87 -13.17 -29.54
C LYS A 18 26.57 -13.71 -28.96
N TYR A 19 26.36 -15.02 -29.01
CA TYR A 19 25.18 -15.66 -28.44
C TYR A 19 25.11 -15.47 -26.92
N LEU A 20 26.23 -15.66 -26.21
CA LEU A 20 26.29 -15.45 -24.77
C LEU A 20 26.04 -13.99 -24.38
N GLU A 21 26.55 -13.04 -25.16
CA GLU A 21 26.33 -11.60 -24.93
C GLU A 21 24.86 -11.22 -25.09
N GLN A 22 24.21 -11.71 -26.15
CA GLN A 22 22.76 -11.54 -26.36
C GLN A 22 21.97 -12.12 -25.20
N LEU A 23 22.25 -13.36 -24.82
CA LEU A 23 21.56 -14.04 -23.73
C LEU A 23 21.75 -13.31 -22.40
N THR A 24 22.97 -12.84 -22.11
CA THR A 24 23.27 -12.07 -20.90
C THR A 24 22.48 -10.77 -20.86
N THR A 25 22.35 -10.09 -22.00
CA THR A 25 21.58 -8.85 -22.14
C THR A 25 20.09 -9.11 -21.86
N GLU A 26 19.53 -10.18 -22.43
CA GLU A 26 18.15 -10.58 -22.18
C GLU A 26 17.90 -10.94 -20.70
N TYR A 27 18.79 -11.71 -20.08
CA TYR A 27 18.70 -12.03 -18.65
C TYR A 27 18.76 -10.78 -17.78
N CYS A 28 19.64 -9.83 -18.10
CA CYS A 28 19.74 -8.58 -17.37
C CYS A 28 18.44 -7.78 -17.44
N SER A 29 17.89 -7.61 -18.65
CA SER A 29 16.62 -6.90 -18.85
C SER A 29 15.45 -7.59 -18.14
N ASN A 30 15.37 -8.91 -18.22
CA ASN A 30 14.33 -9.68 -17.54
C ASN A 30 14.45 -9.58 -16.03
N GLN A 31 15.68 -9.60 -15.48
CA GLN A 31 15.91 -9.46 -14.06
C GLN A 31 15.51 -8.08 -13.56
N GLU A 32 15.89 -7.01 -14.28
CA GLU A 32 15.46 -5.64 -13.97
C GLU A 32 13.92 -5.51 -13.96
N PHE A 33 13.24 -6.13 -14.93
CA PHE A 33 11.78 -6.16 -14.98
C PHE A 33 11.18 -6.91 -13.77
N ILE A 34 11.74 -8.05 -13.39
CA ILE A 34 11.27 -8.81 -12.22
C ILE A 34 11.48 -8.00 -10.94
N ASP A 35 12.66 -7.41 -10.77
CA ASP A 35 13.00 -6.64 -9.57
C ASP A 35 12.12 -5.41 -9.41
N THR A 36 11.90 -4.67 -10.50
CA THR A 36 10.99 -3.51 -10.51
C THR A 36 9.56 -3.93 -10.18
N TYR A 37 9.05 -4.99 -10.80
CA TYR A 37 7.71 -5.49 -10.51
C TYR A 37 7.53 -5.93 -9.06
N LEU A 38 8.52 -6.64 -8.49
CA LEU A 38 8.49 -7.06 -7.09
C LEU A 38 8.53 -5.87 -6.13
N ALA A 39 9.33 -4.84 -6.43
CA ALA A 39 9.39 -3.62 -5.64
C ALA A 39 8.05 -2.87 -5.65
N GLU A 40 7.40 -2.76 -6.82
CA GLU A 40 6.07 -2.15 -6.94
C GLU A 40 5.00 -2.94 -6.16
N GLN A 41 4.99 -4.26 -6.28
CA GLN A 41 4.07 -5.12 -5.52
C GLN A 41 4.28 -4.96 -4.02
N GLU A 42 5.53 -4.91 -3.56
CA GLU A 42 5.82 -4.75 -2.14
C GLU A 42 5.39 -3.36 -1.63
N ALA A 43 5.60 -2.31 -2.41
CA ALA A 43 5.15 -0.96 -2.08
C ALA A 43 3.62 -0.91 -1.93
N LEU A 44 2.88 -1.52 -2.86
CA LEU A 44 1.41 -1.61 -2.80
C LEU A 44 0.93 -2.38 -1.57
N ARG A 45 1.59 -3.50 -1.23
CA ARG A 45 1.25 -4.25 0.00
C ARG A 45 1.47 -3.41 1.24
N ARG A 46 2.62 -2.75 1.38
CA ARG A 46 2.93 -1.90 2.53
C ARG A 46 1.93 -0.75 2.67
N GLN A 47 1.57 -0.11 1.56
CA GLN A 47 0.56 0.95 1.57
C GLN A 47 -0.79 0.43 2.06
N LYS A 48 -1.26 -0.68 1.52
CA LYS A 48 -2.53 -1.30 1.93
C LYS A 48 -2.53 -1.70 3.40
N GLU A 49 -1.46 -2.34 3.88
CA GLU A 49 -1.32 -2.71 5.29
C GLU A 49 -1.35 -1.50 6.22
N HIS A 50 -0.70 -0.40 5.80
CA HIS A 50 -0.72 0.86 6.53
C HIS A 50 -2.13 1.47 6.56
N GLU A 51 -2.79 1.57 5.41
CA GLU A 51 -4.16 2.08 5.30
C GLU A 51 -5.13 1.26 6.15
N ASP A 52 -5.06 -0.07 6.08
CA ASP A 52 -5.88 -0.98 6.90
C ASP A 52 -5.61 -0.76 8.40
N HIS A 53 -4.35 -0.57 8.79
CA HIS A 53 -4.00 -0.28 10.18
C HIS A 53 -4.59 1.05 10.64
N VAL A 54 -4.42 2.11 9.84
CA VAL A 54 -4.98 3.44 10.13
C VAL A 54 -6.50 3.39 10.20
N GLN A 55 -7.16 2.70 9.28
CA GLN A 55 -8.62 2.53 9.30
C GLN A 55 -9.09 1.81 10.55
N ARG A 56 -8.45 0.69 10.94
CA ARG A 56 -8.78 -0.03 12.17
C ARG A 56 -8.63 0.85 13.41
N CYS A 57 -7.53 1.58 13.52
CA CYS A 57 -7.29 2.51 14.62
C CYS A 57 -8.32 3.65 14.63
N THR A 58 -8.61 4.22 13.46
CA THR A 58 -9.62 5.26 13.30
C THR A 58 -11.00 4.78 13.75
N ILE A 59 -11.44 3.59 13.31
CA ILE A 59 -12.71 2.99 13.72
C ILE A 59 -12.77 2.82 15.25
N ARG A 60 -11.68 2.36 15.88
CA ARG A 60 -11.62 2.21 17.34
C ARG A 60 -11.78 3.54 18.07
N ILE A 61 -11.07 4.58 17.62
CA ILE A 61 -11.19 5.93 18.20
C ILE A 61 -12.60 6.48 18.00
N GLN A 62 -13.13 6.33 16.79
CA GLN A 62 -14.47 6.76 16.42
C GLN A 62 -15.57 6.07 17.24
N ALA A 63 -15.45 4.76 17.47
CA ALA A 63 -16.37 3.98 18.28
C ALA A 63 -16.26 4.37 19.77
N TRP A 64 -15.04 4.54 20.27
CA TRP A 64 -14.79 5.03 21.62
C TRP A 64 -15.46 6.38 21.85
N TRP A 65 -15.27 7.33 20.94
CA TRP A 65 -15.86 8.66 21.04
C TRP A 65 -17.39 8.64 20.98
N ARG A 66 -17.98 7.86 20.07
CA ARG A 66 -19.44 7.64 20.05
C ARG A 66 -19.96 7.09 21.38
N GLY A 67 -19.25 6.13 21.97
CA GLY A 67 -19.57 5.62 23.31
C GLY A 67 -19.45 6.69 24.41
N VAL A 68 -18.44 7.56 24.34
CA VAL A 68 -18.28 8.69 25.26
C VAL A 68 -19.43 9.68 25.11
N MET A 69 -19.81 10.04 23.88
CA MET A 69 -20.92 10.95 23.62
C MET A 69 -22.23 10.46 24.24
N VAL A 70 -22.53 9.16 24.13
CA VAL A 70 -23.73 8.57 24.73
C VAL A 70 -23.65 8.56 26.25
N ARG A 71 -22.57 8.01 26.84
CA ARG A 71 -22.43 7.88 28.30
C ARG A 71 -22.38 9.21 29.03
N ARG A 72 -21.74 10.21 28.41
CA ARG A 72 -21.63 11.57 28.97
C ARG A 72 -22.74 12.51 28.50
N LYS A 73 -23.70 12.01 27.70
CA LYS A 73 -24.83 12.79 27.18
C LYS A 73 -24.38 14.08 26.50
N LEU A 74 -23.38 13.96 25.63
CA LEU A 74 -22.85 15.06 24.82
C LEU A 74 -23.58 15.14 23.48
N GLY A 75 -23.57 16.33 22.87
CA GLY A 75 -24.13 16.54 21.53
C GLY A 75 -25.61 16.16 21.45
N PRO A 76 -26.03 15.36 20.44
CA PRO A 76 -27.42 14.96 20.24
C PRO A 76 -28.04 14.17 21.39
N TYR A 77 -27.23 13.57 22.28
CA TYR A 77 -27.69 12.79 23.42
C TYR A 77 -27.85 13.61 24.69
N ARG A 78 -27.57 14.93 24.63
CA ARG A 78 -27.79 15.83 25.75
C ARG A 78 -29.29 15.85 26.05
N PRO A 79 -29.72 15.53 27.29
CA PRO A 79 -31.11 15.62 27.64
C PRO A 79 -31.53 17.07 27.43
N GLU A 80 -32.63 17.27 26.70
CA GLU A 80 -33.23 18.59 26.57
C GLU A 80 -33.38 19.16 27.98
N GLU A 81 -32.73 20.30 28.21
CA GLU A 81 -32.93 21.04 29.45
C GLU A 81 -34.43 21.29 29.52
N LYS A 82 -35.13 20.57 30.41
CA LYS A 82 -36.54 20.79 30.67
C LYS A 82 -36.67 22.28 30.94
N LYS A 83 -37.19 23.04 29.96
CA LYS A 83 -37.46 24.47 30.13
C LYS A 83 -38.32 24.56 31.38
N LYS A 84 -37.73 25.01 32.49
CA LYS A 84 -38.46 25.21 33.75
C LYS A 84 -39.62 26.13 33.38
N LYS A 85 -40.86 25.61 33.34
CA LYS A 85 -42.04 26.44 33.13
C LYS A 85 -41.98 27.50 34.22
N ARG A 86 -41.75 28.76 33.85
CA ARG A 86 -41.80 29.87 34.79
C ARG A 86 -43.17 29.79 35.49
N PRO A 87 -43.25 29.81 36.82
CA PRO A 87 -44.55 29.84 37.48
C PRO A 87 -45.25 31.13 37.04
N VAL A 88 -46.36 30.98 36.31
CA VAL A 88 -47.26 32.09 36.01
C VAL A 88 -47.79 32.54 37.36
N LYS A 89 -47.32 33.71 37.83
CA LYS A 89 -47.91 34.35 39.01
C LYS A 89 -49.33 34.76 38.64
N THR A 90 -50.32 33.98 39.06
CA THR A 90 -51.72 34.40 39.08
C THR A 90 -51.80 35.60 40.04
N LYS A 91 -52.05 36.79 39.49
CA LYS A 91 -52.38 37.96 40.31
C LYS A 91 -53.80 37.76 40.87
N LYS A 92 -53.93 37.82 42.19
CA LYS A 92 -55.17 38.16 42.89
C LYS A 92 -55.36 39.67 42.86
#